data_AF-A0A3B1CUM1-F1
#
_entry.id   AF-A0A3B1CUM1-F1
#
_cell.length_a   1.000
_cell.length_b   1.000
_cell.length_c   1.000
_cell.angle_alpha   90.00
_cell.angle_beta   90.00
_cell.angle_gamma   90.00
#
_symmetry.space_group_name_H-M   'P 1'
#
loop_
_entity.id
_entity.type
_entity.pdbx_description
1 polymer ?
#
loop_
_entity_poly.entity_id
_entity_poly.type
_entity_poly.pdbx_seq_one_letter_code
_entity_poly.pdbx_strand_id
1 'polypeptide(L)' 'MRYFLIPLILLFSLLSAVQGAFAGASILFEDKAVDFGDVNQGDLLEHAFVFTNDGTDILVIEKVTAS' A
#
# COMPACT_ATOMS: atom_id res chain seq x y z
N MET A 1 2.75 -17.69 -44.54
CA MET A 1 1.93 -17.20 -43.41
C MET A 1 2.57 -17.40 -42.01
N ARG A 2 3.69 -18.12 -41.86
CA ARG A 2 4.27 -18.43 -40.53
C ARG A 2 5.02 -17.27 -39.84
N TYR A 3 5.50 -16.28 -40.59
CA TYR A 3 6.31 -15.17 -40.06
C TYR A 3 5.52 -13.88 -39.80
N PHE A 4 4.24 -13.83 -40.18
CA PHE A 4 3.39 -12.63 -40.03
C PHE A 4 3.00 -12.37 -38.57
N LEU A 5 3.03 -13.41 -37.72
CA LEU A 5 2.72 -13.33 -36.28
C LEU A 5 3.90 -12.88 -35.42
N ILE A 6 5.14 -13.00 -35.90
CA ILE A 6 6.35 -12.65 -35.16
C ILE A 6 6.42 -11.16 -34.80
N PRO A 7 6.14 -10.19 -35.71
CA PRO A 7 6.14 -8.78 -35.33
C PRO A 7 5.00 -8.43 -34.35
N LEU A 8 3.87 -9.14 -34.40
CA LEU A 8 2.74 -8.93 -33.50
C LEU A 8 3.05 -9.42 -32.08
N ILE A 9 3.74 -10.55 -31.95
CA ILE A 9 4.20 -11.09 -30.66
C ILE A 9 5.29 -10.17 -30.06
N LEU A 10 6.24 -9.70 -30.87
CA LEU A 10 7.26 -8.74 -30.42
C LEU A 10 6.66 -7.41 -29.96
N LEU A 11 5.63 -6.91 -30.64
CA LEU A 11 4.91 -5.70 -30.25
C LEU A 11 4.13 -5.88 -28.94
N PHE A 12 3.49 -7.04 -28.76
CA PHE A 12 2.76 -7.38 -27.53
C PHE A 12 3.69 -7.49 -26.31
N SER A 13 4.88 -8.11 -26.48
CA SER A 13 5.88 -8.20 -25.42
C SER A 13 6.46 -6.84 -25.01
N LEU A 14 6.54 -5.87 -25.92
CA LEU A 14 6.99 -4.51 -25.61
C LEU A 14 5.96 -3.70 -24.79
N LEU A 15 4.67 -3.97 -24.98
CA LEU A 15 3.58 -3.29 -24.27
C LEU A 15 3.43 -3.76 -22.81
N SER A 16 3.84 -4.99 -22.49
CA SER A 16 3.75 -5.53 -21.12
C SER A 16 4.79 -4.98 -20.14
N ALA A 17 5.82 -4.28 -20.65
CA ALA A 17 6.92 -3.73 -19.85
C ALA A 17 6.61 -2.37 -19.19
N VAL A 18 5.44 -1.77 -19.47
CA VAL A 18 4.99 -0.51 -18.88
C VAL A 18 3.99 -0.79 -17.76
N GLN A 19 4.44 -1.51 -16.74
CA GLN A 19 3.76 -1.60 -15.44
C GLN A 19 4.58 -0.84 -14.40
N GLY A 20 4.90 0.42 -14.70
CA GLY A 20 5.42 1.35 -13.71
C GLY A 20 4.24 2.02 -13.03
N ALA A 21 3.91 1.57 -11.82
CA ALA A 21 2.83 2.15 -11.03
C ALA A 21 3.18 3.61 -10.71
N PHE A 22 2.39 4.56 -11.21
CA PHE A 22 2.34 5.91 -10.66
C PHE A 22 1.69 5.80 -9.28
N ALA A 23 2.47 5.48 -8.26
CA ALA A 23 1.98 5.31 -6.89
C ALA A 23 2.24 6.60 -6.11
N GLY A 24 1.21 7.40 -5.86
CA GLY A 24 1.31 8.59 -5.02
C GLY A 24 1.68 8.28 -3.56
N ALA A 25 1.51 9.24 -2.66
CA ALA A 25 1.67 8.98 -1.23
C ALA A 25 0.66 7.92 -0.78
N SER A 26 1.14 6.90 -0.08
CA SER A 26 0.32 5.77 0.40
C SER A 26 0.67 5.48 1.84
N ILE A 27 -0.32 5.06 2.63
CA ILE A 27 -0.12 4.72 4.04
C ILE A 27 -0.60 3.29 4.27
N LEU A 28 0.34 2.44 4.68
CA LEU A 28 0.09 1.04 4.99
C LEU A 28 0.28 0.81 6.49
N PHE A 29 -0.82 0.55 7.20
CA PHE A 29 -0.81 0.19 8.61
C PHE A 29 -0.55 -1.31 8.79
N GLU A 30 0.27 -1.67 9.79
CA GLU A 30 0.44 -3.07 10.21
C GLU A 30 -0.89 -3.62 10.76
N ASP A 31 -1.48 -2.88 11.69
CA ASP A 31 -2.80 -3.15 12.26
C ASP A 31 -3.66 -1.89 12.18
N LYS A 32 -4.94 -2.06 11.84
CA LYS A 32 -5.90 -0.93 11.75
C LYS A 32 -6.79 -0.79 12.97
N ALA A 33 -6.76 -1.78 13.86
CA ALA A 33 -7.53 -1.82 15.09
C ALA A 33 -6.78 -2.68 16.11
N VAL A 34 -6.94 -2.34 17.38
CA VAL A 34 -6.50 -3.15 18.51
C VAL A 34 -7.73 -3.51 19.34
N ASP A 35 -7.88 -4.80 19.63
CA ASP A 35 -8.85 -5.27 20.62
C ASP A 35 -8.07 -5.54 21.91
N PHE A 36 -8.39 -4.78 22.96
CA PHE A 36 -7.79 -4.96 24.27
C PHE A 36 -8.40 -6.13 25.05
N GLY A 37 -9.52 -6.70 24.58
CA GLY A 37 -10.20 -7.83 25.20
C GLY A 37 -10.75 -7.51 26.59
N ASP A 38 -10.67 -8.49 27.49
CA ASP A 38 -11.05 -8.34 28.88
C ASP A 38 -9.98 -7.54 29.64
N VAL A 39 -10.35 -6.36 30.12
CA VAL A 39 -9.45 -5.44 30.82
C VAL A 39 -9.90 -5.26 32.27
N ASN A 40 -8.96 -5.16 33.21
CA ASN A 40 -9.32 -4.91 34.60
C ASN A 40 -9.44 -3.42 34.89
N GLN A 41 -10.24 -3.09 35.90
CA GLN A 41 -10.39 -1.72 36.33
C GLN A 41 -9.07 -1.18 36.88
N GLY A 42 -8.60 -0.07 36.30
CA GLY A 42 -7.37 0.60 36.70
C GLY A 42 -6.15 0.26 35.83
N ASP A 43 -6.30 -0.66 34.87
CA ASP A 43 -5.22 -0.97 33.92
C ASP A 43 -4.98 0.21 32.97
N LEU A 44 -3.72 0.62 32.84
CA LEU A 44 -3.28 1.52 31.78
C LEU A 44 -2.81 0.68 30.60
N LEU A 45 -3.51 0.81 29.47
CA LEU A 45 -3.19 0.08 28.25
C LEU A 45 -2.75 1.06 27.18
N GLU A 46 -1.66 0.72 26.49
CA GLU A 46 -1.09 1.50 25.41
C GLU A 46 -0.96 0.62 24.17
N HIS A 47 -1.23 1.20 23.02
CA HIS A 47 -1.00 0.56 21.72
C HIS A 47 -0.50 1.59 20.72
N ALA A 48 0.51 1.22 19.95
CA ALA A 48 1.09 2.05 18.91
C ALA A 48 0.72 1.50 17.53
N PHE A 49 0.02 2.30 16.73
CA PHE A 49 -0.26 1.97 15.34
C PHE A 49 0.96 2.28 14.48
N VAL A 50 1.65 1.22 14.04
CA VAL A 50 2.80 1.32 13.14
C VAL A 50 2.30 1.36 11.70
N PHE A 51 2.87 2.26 10.90
CA PHE A 51 2.61 2.33 9.47
C PHE A 51 3.86 2.66 8.68
N THR A 52 3.85 2.28 7.41
CA THR A 52 4.90 2.59 6.44
C THR A 52 4.30 3.37 5.27
N ASN A 53 5.05 4.34 4.74
CA ASN A 53 4.75 4.91 3.43
C ASN A 53 5.27 3.95 2.36
N ASP A 54 4.37 3.17 1.76
CA ASP A 54 4.67 2.23 0.67
C ASP A 54 4.46 2.85 -0.73
N GLY A 55 4.18 4.16 -0.77
CA GLY A 55 4.04 4.95 -1.99
C GLY A 55 5.38 5.44 -2.54
N THR A 56 5.34 6.11 -3.69
CA THR A 56 6.56 6.71 -4.31
C THR A 56 6.72 8.20 -4.03
N ASP A 57 5.68 8.87 -3.50
CA ASP A 57 5.72 10.27 -3.09
C ASP A 57 5.86 10.43 -1.56
N ILE A 58 6.17 11.65 -1.10
CA ILE A 58 6.24 12.00 0.31
C ILE A 58 4.84 11.99 0.93
N LEU A 59 4.65 11.17 1.97
CA LEU A 59 3.45 11.17 2.80
C LEU A 59 3.54 12.29 3.86
N VAL A 60 2.66 13.30 3.77
CA VAL A 60 2.52 14.37 4.77
C VAL A 60 1.27 14.13 5.61
N ILE A 61 1.43 14.07 6.93
CA ILE A 61 0.31 13.91 7.86
C ILE A 61 -0.17 15.29 8.32
N GLU A 62 -1.35 15.72 7.88
CA GLU A 62 -1.88 17.06 8.18
C GLU A 62 -2.73 17.11 9.46
N LYS A 63 -3.43 16.02 9.78
CA LYS A 63 -4.37 15.98 10.92
C LYS A 63 -4.51 14.57 11.46
N VAL A 64 -4.59 14.48 12.79
CA VAL A 64 -4.95 13.26 13.52
C VAL A 64 -6.17 13.58 14.39
N THR A 65 -7.14 12.67 14.41
CA THR A 65 -8.38 12.81 15.22
C THR A 65 -8.65 11.53 16.00
N ALA A 66 -9.07 11.68 17.25
CA ALA A 66 -9.68 10.62 18.04
C ALA A 66 -11.17 10.99 18.24
N SER A 67 -12.06 10.00 18.12
CA SER A 67 -13.52 10.15 18.28
C SER A 67 -14.02 9.40 19.50
#